data_AF-A0A4P7CQN2-F1
#
_entry.id   AF-A0A4P7CQN2-F1
#
_cell.length_a   1.000
_cell.length_b   1.000
_cell.length_c   1.000
_cell.angle_alpha   90.00
_cell.angle_beta   90.00
_cell.angle_gamma   90.00
#
_symmetry.space_group_name_H-M   'P 1'
#
loop_
_entity.id
_entity.type
_entity.pdbx_description
1 polymer ?
#
loop_
_entity_poly.entity_id
_entity_poly.type
_entity_poly.pdbx_seq_one_letter_code
_entity_poly.pdbx_strand_id
1 'polypeptide(L)'
;MPRIKLNAPPENQQQRRDTIGLRSVVKYDPMAPRPTTPVMVGQYVVARRPLSDSIYTLYMILDGATIVRTQISYPSEDDCASAVQRHRTAQAASMAEKTIAKAKTRRAQPPVAEVA
;
A
#
# COMPACT_ATOMS: atom_id res chain seq x y z
N MET A 1 36.33 21.96 41.47
CA MET A 1 37.01 21.63 40.20
C MET A 1 36.56 22.62 39.12
N PRO A 2 37.48 23.33 38.44
CA PRO A 2 37.11 24.28 37.40
C PRO A 2 36.75 23.54 36.10
N ARG A 3 35.61 23.90 35.48
CA ARG A 3 35.20 23.35 34.18
C ARG A 3 36.07 23.98 33.09
N ILE A 4 36.88 23.15 32.42
CA ILE A 4 37.65 23.55 31.24
C ILE A 4 36.66 23.88 30.12
N LYS A 5 36.64 25.13 29.65
CA LYS A 5 35.88 25.53 28.47
C LYS A 5 36.64 25.07 27.23
N LEU A 6 36.12 24.05 26.56
CA LEU A 6 36.62 23.59 25.28
C LEU A 6 36.24 24.63 24.21
N ASN A 7 37.17 25.53 23.88
CA ASN A 7 37.06 26.39 22.70
C ASN A 7 37.52 25.60 21.47
N ALA A 8 36.72 24.60 21.07
CA ALA A 8 36.87 24.01 19.75
C ALA A 8 36.26 24.97 18.72
N PRO A 9 36.90 25.21 17.56
CA PRO A 9 36.21 25.81 16.41
C PRO A 9 34.92 25.02 16.16
N PRO A 10 33.82 25.64 15.69
CA PRO A 10 32.66 24.86 15.28
C PRO A 10 33.13 23.94 14.17
N GLU A 11 33.37 22.66 14.51
CA GLU A 11 33.65 21.62 13.55
C GLU A 11 32.60 21.77 12.47
N ASN A 12 33.09 22.01 11.26
CA ASN A 12 32.31 22.34 10.09
C ASN A 12 30.98 21.63 10.17
N GLN A 13 29.92 22.42 10.10
CA GLN A 13 28.59 21.98 9.72
C GLN A 13 28.73 21.33 8.34
N GLN A 14 29.29 20.12 8.26
CA GLN A 14 29.15 19.24 7.12
C GLN A 14 27.65 19.19 6.95
N GLN A 15 27.18 19.90 5.92
CA GLN A 15 25.79 20.00 5.54
C GLN A 15 25.27 18.57 5.54
N ARG A 16 24.57 18.20 6.61
CA ARG A 16 23.87 16.93 6.68
C ARG A 16 22.71 17.10 5.72
N ARG A 17 22.95 16.80 4.44
CA ARG A 17 22.00 17.06 3.35
C ARG A 17 20.66 16.37 3.59
N ASP A 18 20.69 15.25 4.32
CA ASP A 18 19.57 14.33 4.43
C ASP A 18 18.92 14.30 5.83
N THR A 19 19.39 15.13 6.78
CA THR A 19 18.80 15.19 8.12
C THR A 19 18.54 16.61 8.57
N ILE A 20 17.44 16.80 9.28
CA ILE A 20 17.09 18.04 9.98
C ILE A 20 18.27 18.49 10.86
N GLY A 21 18.65 19.77 10.74
CA GLY A 21 19.79 20.34 11.45
C GLY A 21 19.62 20.34 12.97
N LEU A 22 20.74 20.40 13.70
CA LEU A 22 20.68 20.52 15.16
C LEU A 22 19.93 21.81 15.54
N ARG A 23 18.91 21.71 16.40
CA ARG A 23 18.06 22.82 16.86
C ARG A 23 17.19 23.50 15.80
N SER A 24 16.97 22.91 14.62
CA SER A 24 15.98 23.45 13.70
C SER A 24 14.56 23.13 14.15
N VAL A 25 13.70 24.14 14.16
CA VAL A 25 12.27 24.01 14.40
C VAL A 25 11.57 24.00 13.04
N VAL A 26 10.94 22.89 12.69
CA VAL A 26 10.10 22.80 11.48
C VAL A 26 8.66 23.02 11.90
N LYS A 27 8.01 24.06 11.36
CA LYS A 27 6.59 24.29 11.59
C LYS A 27 5.80 23.23 10.82
N TYR A 28 5.11 22.35 11.55
CA TYR A 28 4.24 21.35 10.96
C TYR A 28 2.95 22.00 10.43
N ASP A 29 2.71 21.90 9.14
CA ASP A 29 1.42 22.22 8.53
C ASP A 29 0.64 20.92 8.29
N PRO A 30 -0.45 20.66 9.05
CA PRO A 30 -1.24 19.43 8.90
C PRO A 30 -1.96 19.32 7.56
N MET A 31 -2.19 20.45 6.88
CA MET A 31 -2.93 20.53 5.61
C MET A 31 -2.00 20.70 4.40
N ALA A 32 -0.69 20.64 4.59
CA ALA A 32 0.26 20.66 3.49
C ALA A 32 -0.01 19.50 2.50
N PRO A 33 0.21 19.71 1.18
CA PRO A 33 0.04 18.67 0.18
C PRO A 33 0.81 17.39 0.53
N ARG A 34 0.08 16.27 0.59
CA ARG A 34 0.64 14.98 0.98
C ARG A 34 1.09 14.17 -0.24
N PRO A 35 2.10 13.31 -0.09
CA PRO A 35 2.55 12.46 -1.19
C PRO A 35 1.44 11.52 -1.67
N THR A 36 1.14 11.58 -2.96
CA THR A 36 0.19 10.70 -3.67
C THR A 36 0.88 9.58 -4.42
N THR A 37 2.21 9.61 -4.53
CA THR A 37 2.96 8.59 -5.26
C THR A 37 2.81 7.23 -4.56
N PRO A 38 2.65 6.13 -5.30
CA PRO A 38 2.60 4.80 -4.69
C PRO A 38 3.94 4.46 -4.00
N VAL A 39 3.87 3.60 -3.00
CA VAL A 39 5.01 3.14 -2.21
C VAL A 39 5.11 1.62 -2.30
N MET A 40 6.33 1.11 -2.31
CA MET A 40 6.62 -0.31 -2.20
C MET A 40 6.73 -0.71 -0.74
N VAL A 41 5.96 -1.71 -0.32
CA VAL A 41 6.08 -2.36 0.99
C VAL A 41 6.53 -3.80 0.73
N GLY A 42 7.82 -4.06 0.90
CA GLY A 42 8.43 -5.30 0.43
C GLY A 42 8.21 -5.47 -1.08
N GLN A 43 7.55 -6.55 -1.47
CA GLN A 43 7.19 -6.83 -2.87
C GLN A 43 5.83 -6.24 -3.31
N TYR A 44 5.08 -5.62 -2.41
CA TYR A 44 3.70 -5.17 -2.68
C TYR A 44 3.63 -3.69 -3.01
N VAL A 45 2.75 -3.34 -3.96
CA VAL A 45 2.48 -1.95 -4.34
C VAL A 45 1.32 -1.42 -3.50
N VAL A 46 1.54 -0.28 -2.84
CA VAL A 46 0.52 0.40 -2.04
C VAL A 46 0.31 1.80 -2.59
N ALA A 47 -0.89 2.06 -3.12
CA ALA A 47 -1.29 3.39 -3.53
C ALA A 47 -1.64 4.27 -2.32
N ARG A 48 -1.31 5.55 -2.40
CA ARG A 48 -1.60 6.55 -1.37
C ARG A 48 -2.63 7.54 -1.88
N ARG A 49 -3.71 7.71 -1.12
CA ARG A 49 -4.74 8.72 -1.37
C ARG A 49 -4.97 9.56 -0.12
N PRO A 50 -4.40 10.78 -0.04
CA PRO A 50 -4.77 11.74 0.99
C PRO A 50 -6.29 11.98 0.98
N LEU A 51 -6.92 11.96 2.14
CA LEU A 51 -8.33 12.31 2.26
C LEU A 51 -8.48 13.84 2.29
N SER A 52 -9.49 14.37 1.61
CA SER A 52 -9.80 15.80 1.67
C SER A 52 -10.15 16.20 3.10
N ASP A 53 -9.70 17.39 3.50
CA ASP A 53 -10.00 17.99 4.81
C ASP A 53 -9.58 17.15 6.02
N SER A 54 -8.64 16.22 5.82
CA SER A 54 -8.19 15.28 6.84
C SER A 54 -6.68 15.15 6.88
N ILE A 55 -6.15 14.86 8.07
CA ILE A 55 -4.76 14.52 8.27
C ILE A 55 -4.44 13.07 7.85
N TYR A 56 -5.44 12.28 7.47
CA TYR A 56 -5.27 10.87 7.17
C TYR A 56 -4.99 10.63 5.68
N THR A 57 -4.14 9.62 5.44
CA THR A 57 -3.89 9.08 4.11
C THR A 57 -4.51 7.70 4.03
N LEU A 58 -5.32 7.46 3.01
CA LEU A 58 -5.83 6.13 2.69
C LEU A 58 -4.75 5.36 1.93
N TYR A 59 -4.32 4.25 2.51
CA TYR A 59 -3.42 3.28 1.88
C TYR A 59 -4.24 2.20 1.22
N MET A 60 -3.96 1.94 -0.05
CA MET A 60 -4.70 1.04 -0.91
C MET A 60 -3.75 -0.05 -1.40
N ILE A 61 -3.89 -1.26 -0.89
CA ILE A 61 -3.05 -2.41 -1.23
C ILE A 61 -3.50 -2.94 -2.59
N LEU A 62 -2.56 -3.05 -3.54
CA LEU A 62 -2.82 -3.47 -4.90
C LEU A 62 -2.36 -4.91 -5.16
N ASP A 63 -3.15 -5.65 -5.93
CA ASP A 63 -2.74 -6.89 -6.61
C ASP A 63 -2.91 -6.63 -8.12
N GLY A 64 -1.80 -6.35 -8.80
CA GLY A 64 -1.80 -5.82 -10.17
C GLY A 64 -2.52 -4.47 -10.26
N ALA A 65 -3.58 -4.39 -11.05
CA ALA A 65 -4.42 -3.19 -11.19
C ALA A 65 -5.59 -3.13 -10.21
N THR A 66 -5.77 -4.16 -9.37
CA THR A 66 -6.95 -4.29 -8.50
C THR A 66 -6.62 -3.86 -7.08
N ILE A 67 -7.52 -3.08 -6.47
CA ILE A 67 -7.41 -2.69 -5.07
C ILE A 67 -8.04 -3.78 -4.23
N VAL A 68 -7.20 -4.44 -3.42
CA VAL A 68 -7.60 -5.59 -2.64
C VAL A 68 -8.07 -5.21 -1.24
N ARG A 69 -7.43 -4.20 -0.64
CA ARG A 69 -7.74 -3.74 0.71
C ARG A 69 -7.38 -2.27 0.85
N THR A 70 -8.15 -1.56 1.66
CA THR A 70 -7.88 -0.16 2.01
C THR A 70 -7.81 0.01 3.52
N GLN A 71 -6.89 0.85 4.00
CA GLN A 71 -6.74 1.15 5.42
C GLN A 71 -6.13 2.53 5.66
N ILE A 72 -6.35 3.10 6.85
CA ILE A 72 -5.85 4.44 7.23
C ILE A 72 -4.41 4.36 7.74
N SER A 73 -4.06 3.28 8.44
CA SER A 73 -2.71 3.06 8.95
C SER A 73 -1.78 2.55 7.85
N TYR A 74 -0.50 2.95 7.93
CA TYR A 74 0.52 2.43 7.03
C TYR A 74 0.60 0.90 7.14
N PRO A 75 0.45 0.14 6.04
CA PRO A 75 0.43 -1.31 6.09
C PRO A 75 1.81 -1.90 6.35
N SER A 76 1.85 -2.99 7.12
CA SER A 76 3.01 -3.87 7.18
C SER A 76 3.08 -4.79 5.95
N GLU A 77 4.21 -5.47 5.77
CA GLU A 77 4.35 -6.48 4.72
C GLU A 77 3.38 -7.66 4.91
N ASP A 78 3.14 -8.08 6.16
CA ASP A 78 2.19 -9.14 6.49
C ASP A 78 0.73 -8.73 6.22
N ASP A 79 0.37 -7.47 6.45
CA ASP A 79 -0.94 -6.94 6.09
C ASP A 79 -1.17 -7.02 4.58
N CYS A 80 -0.13 -6.71 3.80
CA CYS A 80 -0.17 -6.79 2.34
C CYS A 80 -0.27 -8.23 1.86
N ALA A 81 0.58 -9.12 2.39
CA ALA A 81 0.59 -10.53 2.04
C ALA A 81 -0.75 -11.21 2.33
N SER A 82 -1.31 -10.98 3.52
CA SER A 82 -2.60 -11.54 3.92
C SER A 82 -3.76 -11.00 3.08
N ALA A 83 -3.75 -9.71 2.74
CA ALA A 83 -4.77 -9.11 1.89
C ALA A 83 -4.74 -9.73 0.48
N VAL A 84 -3.58 -9.77 -0.17
CA VAL A 84 -3.40 -10.34 -1.51
C VAL A 84 -3.75 -11.82 -1.53
N GLN A 85 -3.31 -12.59 -0.54
CA GLN A 85 -3.62 -14.01 -0.46
C GLN A 85 -5.13 -14.26 -0.36
N ARG A 86 -5.83 -13.52 0.50
CA ARG A 86 -7.30 -13.63 0.66
C ARG A 86 -8.04 -13.28 -0.63
N HIS A 87 -7.55 -12.30 -1.38
CA HIS A 87 -8.13 -11.94 -2.67
C HIS A 87 -7.96 -13.04 -3.70
N ARG A 88 -6.75 -13.60 -3.82
CA ARG A 88 -6.47 -14.68 -4.77
C ARG A 88 -7.26 -15.94 -4.46
N THR A 89 -7.40 -16.31 -3.18
CA THR A 89 -8.21 -17.47 -2.79
C THR A 89 -9.70 -17.24 -3.09
N ALA A 90 -10.23 -16.05 -2.82
CA ALA A 90 -11.61 -15.70 -3.17
C ALA A 90 -11.85 -15.73 -4.69
N GLN A 91 -10.91 -15.21 -5.49
CA GLN A 91 -11.00 -15.30 -6.94
C GLN A 91 -10.97 -16.75 -7.45
N ALA A 92 -10.08 -17.58 -6.91
CA ALA A 92 -9.98 -18.99 -7.28
C ALA A 92 -11.28 -19.74 -6.99
N ALA A 93 -11.88 -19.51 -5.82
CA ALA A 93 -13.17 -20.09 -5.45
C ALA A 93 -14.30 -19.66 -6.41
N SER A 94 -14.40 -18.36 -6.71
CA SER A 94 -15.41 -17.85 -7.66
C SER A 94 -15.24 -18.45 -9.06
N MET A 95 -14.00 -18.62 -9.53
CA MET A 95 -13.72 -19.23 -10.82
C MET A 95 -14.10 -20.71 -10.83
N ALA A 96 -13.84 -21.45 -9.75
CA ALA A 96 -14.25 -22.85 -9.62
C ALA A 96 -15.79 -23.01 -9.63
N GLU A 97 -16.52 -22.14 -8.94
CA GLU A 97 -17.99 -22.17 -8.98
C GLU A 97 -18.53 -21.91 -10.39
N LYS A 98 -17.98 -20.91 -11.09
CA LYS A 98 -18.36 -20.58 -12.47
C LYS A 98 -18.07 -21.72 -13.45
N THR A 99 -16.92 -22.39 -13.31
CA THR A 99 -16.58 -23.53 -14.17
C THR A 99 -17.49 -24.72 -13.93
N ILE A 100 -17.80 -25.04 -12.66
CA ILE A 100 -18.75 -26.09 -12.29
C ILE A 100 -20.15 -25.77 -12.83
N ALA A 101 -20.62 -24.54 -12.65
CA ALA A 101 -21.92 -24.11 -13.16
C ALA A 101 -21.99 -24.26 -14.69
N LYS A 102 -20.97 -23.79 -15.42
CA LYS A 102 -20.88 -23.92 -16.88
C LYS A 102 -20.86 -25.38 -17.33
N ALA A 103 -20.16 -26.25 -16.60
CA ALA A 103 -20.12 -27.68 -16.89
C ALA A 103 -21.48 -28.36 -16.68
N LYS A 104 -22.21 -27.99 -15.60
CA LYS A 104 -23.58 -28.48 -15.35
C LYS A 104 -24.55 -28.05 -16.45
N THR A 105 -24.51 -26.78 -16.87
CA THR A 105 -25.39 -26.27 -17.95
C THR A 105 -25.16 -27.01 -19.26
N ARG A 106 -23.91 -27.32 -19.62
CA ARG A 106 -23.59 -28.09 -20.84
C ARG A 106 -24.13 -29.52 -20.81
N ARG A 107 -24.15 -30.17 -19.65
CA ARG A 107 -24.72 -31.53 -19.50
C ARG A 107 -26.25 -31.55 -19.61
N ALA A 108 -26.92 -30.44 -19.33
CA ALA A 108 -28.37 -30.34 -19.37
C ALA A 108 -28.94 -29.99 -20.77
N GLN A 109 -28.08 -29.69 -21.76
CA GLN A 109 -28.54 -29.47 -23.13
C GLN A 109 -28.82 -30.83 -23.80
N PRO A 110 -30.04 -31.07 -24.31
CA PRO A 110 -30.31 -32.28 -25.09
C PRO A 110 -29.40 -32.29 -26.33
N PRO A 111 -28.98 -33.48 -26.81
CA PRO A 111 -28.21 -33.56 -28.04
C PRO A 111 -29.01 -32.88 -29.14
N VAL A 112 -28.37 -31.93 -29.83
CA VAL A 112 -28.95 -31.25 -30.99
C VAL A 112 -29.32 -32.34 -31.98
N ALA A 113 -30.62 -32.48 -32.28
CA ALA A 113 -31.10 -33.49 -33.22
C ALA A 113 -30.41 -33.24 -34.58
N GLU A 114 -29.69 -34.24 -35.05
CA GLU A 114 -29.09 -34.30 -36.38
C GLU A 114 -30.23 -34.24 -37.41
N VAL A 115 -30.29 -33.16 -38.19
CA VAL A 115 -31.30 -32.96 -39.22
C VAL A 115 -30.89 -33.77 -40.43
N ALA A 116 -31.68 -34.81 -40.73
CA ALA A 116 -31.60 -35.64 -41.93
C ALA A 116 -32.15 -34.92 -43.18
#